data_AF-A0A2N1M5Z7-F1
#
_entry.id   AF-A0A2N1M5Z7-F1
#
_cell.length_a   1.000
_cell.length_b   1.000
_cell.length_c   1.000
_cell.angle_alpha   90.00
_cell.angle_beta   90.00
_cell.angle_gamma   90.00
#
_symmetry.space_group_name_H-M   'P 1'
#
loop_
_entity.id
_entity.type
_entity.pdbx_description
1 polymer ?
#
loop_
_entity_poly.entity_id
_entity_poly.type
_entity_poly.pdbx_seq_one_letter_code
_entity_poly.pdbx_strand_id
1 'polypeptide(L)'
;MMSQINLCDDRFDIYTGSDKKLFLKTYKAIIMDSTHASSSTSTRASPLTSSADLVALSQEISRLGTIFNEQEFSQKEKAELRKFFTVEVNQRKDILILISTLTNDREKLNYLKEFLTDQPVASATDLVFVFIDNTNVCEQGKKLVMWSENISKEDIYIDYGRLVNFVLNGRKLGDDPVIAGSPPYMDDTLYEYLKENGFKARKFFRNGAGQEKEVDGEVCGSIADVMERYKRPGTIILLGGDGDYGPRIRRALLKGWTVEIWFWKIGMAPRIKDIDLPGYPELKTIYIDIDPYYKNFMNAYGVFERKKYLEIYGDTVNYESVMTCCAEMGLFCAWCKFDNGSLKMYCNTFDNWRVVKNYMMNKYPQAQEIVQVGDVSH
;
A
#
# COMPACT_ATOMS: atom_id res chain seq x y z
N MET A 1 31.63 -42.41 -23.02
CA MET A 1 30.31 -43.03 -23.27
C MET A 1 29.29 -41.89 -23.33
N MET A 2 29.17 -41.27 -24.50
CA MET A 2 28.14 -40.27 -24.83
C MET A 2 27.13 -40.99 -25.70
N SER A 3 25.86 -41.01 -25.31
CA SER A 3 24.76 -41.37 -26.21
C SER A 3 23.95 -40.11 -26.50
N GLN A 4 24.15 -39.56 -27.70
CA GLN A 4 23.26 -38.59 -28.31
C GLN A 4 21.89 -39.24 -28.53
N ILE A 5 20.83 -38.64 -28.02
CA ILE A 5 19.46 -38.98 -28.43
C ILE A 5 19.10 -38.00 -29.56
N ASN A 6 19.07 -38.54 -30.79
CA ASN A 6 18.50 -37.90 -31.96
C ASN A 6 16.97 -37.83 -31.79
N LEU A 7 16.41 -36.63 -31.81
CA LEU A 7 14.97 -36.40 -31.98
C LEU A 7 14.70 -36.05 -33.45
N CYS A 8 14.75 -37.08 -34.28
CA CYS A 8 14.08 -37.11 -35.59
C CYS A 8 13.41 -38.48 -35.68
N ASP A 9 12.11 -38.55 -35.39
CA ASP A 9 11.28 -39.61 -35.95
C ASP A 9 9.82 -39.11 -36.09
N ASP A 10 9.41 -38.95 -37.35
CA ASP A 10 8.05 -38.64 -37.79
C ASP A 10 7.14 -39.85 -37.57
N ARG A 11 6.58 -40.01 -36.37
CA ARG A 11 5.45 -40.93 -36.12
C ARG A 11 4.47 -40.35 -35.11
N PHE A 12 3.69 -39.37 -35.57
CA PHE A 12 2.41 -39.05 -34.93
C PHE A 12 1.36 -40.01 -35.47
N ASP A 13 1.17 -41.15 -34.80
CA ASP A 13 -0.13 -41.79 -34.78
C ASP A 13 -0.29 -42.80 -33.64
N ILE A 14 -1.43 -42.65 -32.94
CA ILE A 14 -2.05 -43.51 -31.93
C ILE A 14 -1.40 -43.51 -30.53
N TYR A 15 -1.84 -42.57 -29.69
CA TYR A 15 -1.80 -42.71 -28.24
C TYR A 15 -3.23 -42.81 -27.67
N THR A 16 -3.48 -43.84 -26.87
CA THR A 16 -4.76 -44.04 -26.18
C THR A 16 -4.91 -43.02 -25.04
N GLY A 17 -6.14 -42.81 -24.52
CA GLY A 17 -6.43 -41.81 -23.49
C GLY A 17 -5.58 -41.92 -22.20
N SER A 18 -5.05 -43.11 -21.92
CA SER A 18 -4.14 -43.41 -20.80
C SER A 18 -2.76 -42.78 -20.99
N ASP A 19 -2.24 -42.80 -22.22
CA ASP A 19 -0.89 -42.36 -22.56
C ASP A 19 -0.78 -40.84 -22.61
N LYS A 20 -1.87 -40.15 -22.99
CA LYS A 20 -1.97 -38.68 -22.88
C LYS A 20 -1.85 -38.22 -21.43
N LYS A 21 -2.51 -38.91 -20.49
CA LYS A 21 -2.48 -38.57 -19.06
C LYS A 21 -1.10 -38.81 -18.45
N LEU A 22 -0.38 -39.85 -18.91
CA LEU A 22 0.99 -40.14 -18.51
C LEU A 22 1.99 -39.13 -19.11
N PHE A 23 1.85 -38.76 -20.38
CA PHE A 23 2.63 -37.70 -21.02
C PHE A 23 2.46 -36.36 -20.28
N LEU A 24 1.22 -35.99 -19.96
CA LEU A 24 0.90 -34.79 -19.17
C LEU A 24 1.50 -34.83 -17.75
N LYS A 25 1.50 -35.99 -17.09
CA LYS A 25 2.09 -36.14 -15.74
C LYS A 25 3.61 -36.06 -15.77
N THR A 26 4.25 -36.66 -16.78
CA THR A 26 5.71 -36.62 -16.97
C THR A 26 6.19 -35.24 -17.41
N TYR A 27 5.44 -34.54 -18.27
CA TYR A 27 5.72 -33.17 -18.69
C TYR A 27 5.56 -32.17 -17.53
N LYS A 28 4.54 -32.34 -16.68
CA LYS A 28 4.36 -31.56 -15.44
C LYS A 28 5.56 -31.71 -14.48
N ALA A 29 6.14 -32.91 -14.35
CA ALA A 29 7.32 -33.13 -13.51
C ALA A 29 8.58 -32.43 -14.05
N ILE A 30 8.77 -32.44 -15.38
CA ILE A 30 9.93 -31.81 -16.03
C ILE A 30 9.90 -30.27 -15.90
N ILE A 31 8.71 -29.66 -16.00
CA ILE A 31 8.57 -28.20 -15.84
C ILE A 31 8.83 -27.79 -14.37
N MET A 32 8.35 -28.56 -13.39
CA MET A 32 8.54 -28.28 -11.96
C MET A 32 9.98 -28.51 -11.46
N ASP A 33 10.74 -29.44 -12.04
CA ASP A 33 12.16 -29.63 -11.69
C ASP A 33 13.06 -28.54 -12.31
N SER A 34 12.68 -27.98 -13.47
CA SER A 34 13.44 -26.91 -14.12
C SER A 34 13.45 -25.58 -13.34
N THR A 35 12.49 -25.40 -12.41
CA THR A 35 12.47 -24.26 -11.48
C THR A 35 13.43 -24.39 -10.28
N HIS A 36 14.05 -25.55 -10.07
CA HIS A 36 15.00 -25.78 -8.97
C HIS A 36 16.47 -25.92 -9.40
N ALA A 37 16.78 -25.98 -10.71
CA ALA A 37 18.15 -26.08 -11.20
C ALA A 37 18.43 -25.08 -12.32
N SER A 38 18.93 -23.89 -11.96
CA SER A 38 19.77 -23.08 -12.85
C SER A 38 20.54 -22.00 -12.08
N SER A 39 21.59 -22.44 -11.38
CA SER A 39 22.83 -21.65 -11.32
C SER A 39 23.85 -22.34 -12.24
N SER A 40 24.05 -21.78 -13.43
CA SER A 40 25.30 -21.79 -14.20
C SER A 40 25.03 -21.40 -15.65
N THR A 41 25.96 -20.61 -16.17
CA THR A 41 25.99 -19.89 -17.44
C THR A 41 25.85 -20.76 -18.69
N SER A 42 24.95 -20.36 -19.60
CA SER A 42 25.16 -20.47 -21.06
C SER A 42 24.22 -19.53 -21.81
N THR A 43 24.82 -18.62 -22.57
CA THR A 43 24.17 -17.65 -23.46
C THR A 43 23.50 -18.38 -24.61
N ARG A 44 22.18 -18.56 -24.55
CA ARG A 44 21.36 -18.84 -25.74
C ARG A 44 20.06 -18.06 -25.60
N ALA A 45 19.90 -17.04 -26.43
CA ALA A 45 18.70 -16.22 -26.48
C ALA A 45 17.48 -17.10 -26.81
N SER A 46 16.61 -17.32 -25.84
CA SER A 46 15.28 -17.87 -26.07
C SER A 46 14.43 -16.82 -26.81
N PRO A 47 13.62 -17.21 -27.81
CA PRO A 47 12.91 -16.24 -28.64
C PRO A 47 11.81 -15.55 -27.83
N LEU A 48 11.88 -14.22 -27.72
CA LEU A 48 10.81 -13.36 -27.23
C LEU A 48 9.48 -13.72 -27.94
N THR A 49 8.45 -14.04 -27.17
CA THR A 49 7.08 -14.32 -27.64
C THR A 49 6.45 -13.03 -28.17
N SER A 50 5.77 -13.09 -29.31
CA SER A 50 5.31 -11.90 -30.04
C SER A 50 3.96 -11.38 -29.51
N SER A 51 3.64 -10.11 -29.74
CA SER A 51 2.31 -9.53 -29.43
C SER A 51 1.15 -10.31 -30.07
N ALA A 52 1.39 -11.07 -31.15
CA ALA A 52 0.37 -11.84 -31.85
C ALA A 52 -0.11 -13.05 -31.03
N ASP A 53 0.78 -13.68 -30.26
CA ASP A 53 0.48 -14.87 -29.47
C ASP A 53 -0.49 -14.56 -28.32
N LEU A 54 -0.34 -13.37 -27.71
CA LEU A 54 -1.26 -12.87 -26.68
C LEU A 54 -2.65 -12.54 -27.24
N VAL A 55 -2.69 -12.00 -28.45
CA VAL A 55 -3.95 -11.69 -29.15
C VAL A 55 -4.69 -12.99 -29.47
N ALA A 56 -4.00 -14.00 -29.99
CA ALA A 56 -4.58 -15.30 -30.30
C ALA A 56 -5.17 -15.98 -29.04
N LEU A 57 -4.47 -15.92 -27.91
CA LEU A 57 -4.97 -16.49 -26.65
C LEU A 57 -6.19 -15.74 -26.11
N SER A 58 -6.13 -14.41 -26.15
CA SER A 58 -7.24 -13.55 -25.72
C SER A 58 -8.49 -13.80 -26.57
N GLN A 59 -8.32 -14.00 -27.88
CA GLN A 59 -9.38 -14.38 -28.80
C GLN A 59 -9.95 -15.76 -28.49
N GLU A 60 -9.11 -16.76 -28.18
CA GLU A 60 -9.57 -18.11 -27.87
C GLU A 60 -10.31 -18.17 -26.52
N ILE A 61 -9.84 -17.47 -25.48
CA ILE A 61 -10.56 -17.35 -24.19
C ILE A 61 -11.93 -16.71 -24.40
N SER A 62 -11.99 -15.65 -25.20
CA SER A 62 -13.25 -14.99 -25.55
C SER A 62 -14.17 -15.92 -26.35
N ARG A 63 -13.64 -16.70 -27.31
CA ARG A 63 -14.41 -17.65 -28.13
C ARG A 63 -14.99 -18.77 -27.27
N LEU A 64 -14.17 -19.43 -26.45
CA LEU A 64 -14.61 -20.47 -25.52
C LEU A 64 -15.64 -19.92 -24.54
N GLY A 65 -15.45 -18.70 -24.06
CA GLY A 65 -16.39 -18.01 -23.20
C GLY A 65 -17.73 -17.59 -23.83
N THR A 66 -17.84 -17.64 -25.16
CA THR A 66 -19.10 -17.46 -25.89
C THR A 66 -19.78 -18.80 -26.16
N ILE A 67 -18.97 -19.85 -26.41
CA ILE A 67 -19.45 -21.21 -26.66
C ILE A 67 -20.01 -21.85 -25.38
N PHE A 68 -19.29 -21.67 -24.29
CA PHE A 68 -19.71 -22.09 -22.96
C PHE A 68 -20.34 -20.89 -22.27
N ASN A 69 -21.56 -21.07 -21.76
CA ASN A 69 -22.27 -19.99 -21.06
C ASN A 69 -21.49 -19.52 -19.83
N GLU A 70 -21.83 -18.35 -19.27
CA GLU A 70 -21.11 -17.79 -18.12
C GLU A 70 -21.16 -18.68 -16.86
N GLN A 71 -22.11 -19.62 -16.78
CA GLN A 71 -22.19 -20.59 -15.69
C GLN A 71 -21.08 -21.65 -15.79
N GLU A 72 -20.69 -22.00 -17.01
CA GLU A 72 -19.60 -22.93 -17.28
C GLU A 72 -18.25 -22.25 -17.51
N PHE A 73 -18.17 -20.95 -17.78
CA PHE A 73 -16.90 -20.22 -17.82
C PHE A 73 -17.10 -18.76 -17.43
N SER A 74 -16.97 -18.49 -16.14
CA SER A 74 -17.31 -17.21 -15.52
C SER A 74 -16.40 -16.06 -15.97
N GLN A 75 -16.90 -14.83 -15.86
CA GLN A 75 -16.11 -13.63 -16.13
C GLN A 75 -14.85 -13.55 -15.24
N LYS A 76 -14.95 -14.05 -14.00
CA LYS A 76 -13.82 -14.16 -13.07
C LYS A 76 -12.73 -15.10 -13.60
N GLU A 77 -13.09 -16.28 -14.09
CA GLU A 77 -12.14 -17.22 -14.69
C GLU A 77 -11.48 -16.64 -15.96
N LYS A 78 -12.26 -15.93 -16.79
CA LYS A 78 -11.73 -15.21 -17.97
C LYS A 78 -10.72 -14.13 -17.55
N ALA A 79 -11.01 -13.37 -16.51
CA ALA A 79 -10.13 -12.33 -15.98
C ALA A 79 -8.82 -12.91 -15.40
N GLU A 80 -8.91 -13.97 -14.60
CA GLU A 80 -7.75 -14.64 -14.00
C GLU A 80 -6.83 -15.24 -15.07
N LEU A 81 -7.38 -15.88 -16.11
CA LEU A 81 -6.58 -16.37 -17.23
C LEU A 81 -5.91 -15.22 -17.99
N ARG A 82 -6.64 -14.16 -18.32
CA ARG A 82 -6.06 -12.97 -18.99
C ARG A 82 -4.90 -12.39 -18.17
N LYS A 83 -5.09 -12.25 -16.86
CA LYS A 83 -4.06 -11.77 -15.93
C LYS A 83 -2.84 -12.69 -15.91
N PHE A 84 -3.04 -13.99 -15.77
CA PHE A 84 -1.97 -14.99 -15.78
C PHE A 84 -1.10 -14.89 -17.04
N PHE A 85 -1.72 -14.90 -18.21
CA PHE A 85 -1.00 -14.83 -19.49
C PHE A 85 -0.41 -13.46 -19.80
N THR A 86 -0.73 -12.42 -19.01
CA THR A 86 -0.10 -11.11 -19.14
C THR A 86 1.21 -11.02 -18.34
N VAL A 87 1.39 -11.83 -17.28
CA VAL A 87 2.48 -11.66 -16.30
C VAL A 87 3.67 -12.62 -16.50
N GLU A 88 3.46 -13.87 -16.91
CA GLU A 88 4.57 -14.86 -16.96
C GLU A 88 4.85 -15.37 -18.38
N VAL A 89 5.98 -15.01 -18.99
CA VAL A 89 6.27 -15.16 -20.45
C VAL A 89 6.54 -16.60 -20.91
N ASN A 90 7.21 -17.41 -20.10
CA ASN A 90 7.67 -18.73 -20.52
C ASN A 90 6.56 -19.79 -20.45
N GLN A 91 5.67 -19.71 -19.45
CA GLN A 91 4.51 -20.61 -19.36
C GLN A 91 3.51 -20.40 -20.52
N ARG A 92 3.59 -19.27 -21.25
CA ARG A 92 2.62 -18.89 -22.31
C ARG A 92 2.71 -19.78 -23.53
N LYS A 93 3.92 -20.12 -24.00
CA LYS A 93 4.10 -20.86 -25.25
C LYS A 93 3.63 -22.30 -25.12
N ASP A 94 3.99 -22.96 -24.03
CA ASP A 94 3.67 -24.37 -23.83
C ASP A 94 2.16 -24.57 -23.65
N ILE A 95 1.49 -23.64 -22.95
CA ILE A 95 0.03 -23.67 -22.80
C ILE A 95 -0.67 -23.37 -24.12
N LEU A 96 -0.18 -22.40 -24.91
CA LEU A 96 -0.74 -22.11 -26.24
C LEU A 96 -0.57 -23.29 -27.20
N ILE A 97 0.61 -23.91 -27.23
CA ILE A 97 0.89 -25.10 -28.02
C ILE A 97 -0.05 -26.22 -27.58
N LEU A 98 -0.17 -26.48 -26.29
CA LEU A 98 -1.04 -27.54 -25.79
C LEU A 98 -2.52 -27.28 -26.13
N ILE A 99 -3.03 -26.06 -25.90
CA ILE A 99 -4.41 -25.67 -26.26
C ILE A 99 -4.63 -25.85 -27.77
N SER A 100 -3.66 -25.51 -28.60
CA SER A 100 -3.75 -25.69 -30.05
C SER A 100 -3.76 -27.18 -30.47
N THR A 101 -3.19 -28.08 -29.67
CA THR A 101 -3.22 -29.53 -29.90
C THR A 101 -4.51 -30.20 -29.43
N LEU A 102 -5.29 -29.53 -28.56
CA LEU A 102 -6.60 -30.00 -28.14
C LEU A 102 -7.63 -29.66 -29.22
N THR A 103 -8.31 -30.66 -29.76
CA THR A 103 -9.31 -30.49 -30.83
C THR A 103 -10.72 -30.24 -30.28
N ASN A 104 -10.97 -30.58 -29.02
CA ASN A 104 -12.27 -30.45 -28.37
C ASN A 104 -12.34 -29.22 -27.45
N ASP A 105 -13.29 -28.34 -27.71
CA ASP A 105 -13.50 -27.12 -26.93
C ASP A 105 -13.78 -27.38 -25.44
N ARG A 106 -14.43 -28.51 -25.10
CA ARG A 106 -14.69 -28.89 -23.71
C ARG A 106 -13.42 -29.36 -22.99
N GLU A 107 -12.50 -30.00 -23.71
CA GLU A 107 -11.19 -30.36 -23.16
C GLU A 107 -10.33 -29.12 -22.94
N LYS A 108 -10.35 -28.16 -23.88
CA LYS A 108 -9.70 -26.85 -23.70
C LYS A 108 -10.23 -26.13 -22.47
N LEU A 109 -11.55 -26.08 -22.31
CA LEU A 109 -12.20 -25.46 -21.16
C LEU A 109 -11.79 -26.15 -19.86
N ASN A 110 -11.89 -27.48 -19.78
CA ASN A 110 -11.54 -28.24 -18.59
C ASN A 110 -10.07 -28.07 -18.24
N TYR A 111 -9.17 -28.07 -19.23
CA TYR A 111 -7.75 -27.81 -19.00
C TYR A 111 -7.50 -26.40 -18.46
N LEU A 112 -8.13 -25.38 -19.05
CA LEU A 112 -8.00 -23.99 -18.58
C LEU A 112 -8.55 -23.82 -17.15
N LYS A 113 -9.63 -24.51 -16.80
CA LYS A 113 -10.18 -24.54 -15.44
C LYS A 113 -9.30 -25.28 -14.46
N GLU A 114 -8.85 -26.48 -14.83
CA GLU A 114 -7.94 -27.28 -14.02
C GLU A 114 -6.66 -26.47 -13.77
N PHE A 115 -6.15 -25.80 -14.79
CA PHE A 115 -5.02 -24.88 -14.71
C PHE A 115 -5.25 -23.75 -13.70
N LEU A 116 -6.44 -23.16 -13.64
CA LEU A 116 -6.80 -22.14 -12.63
C LEU A 116 -6.94 -22.73 -11.22
N THR A 117 -7.52 -23.92 -11.07
CA THR A 117 -7.75 -24.58 -9.77
C THR A 117 -6.50 -25.21 -9.16
N ASP A 118 -5.53 -25.61 -10.00
CA ASP A 118 -4.29 -26.30 -9.61
C ASP A 118 -3.10 -25.32 -9.54
N GLN A 119 -3.32 -24.02 -9.83
CA GLN A 119 -2.40 -23.00 -9.36
C GLN A 119 -2.43 -23.02 -7.83
N PRO A 120 -1.28 -22.93 -7.14
CA PRO A 120 -1.30 -22.38 -5.81
C PRO A 120 -1.88 -20.99 -6.00
N VAL A 121 -3.14 -20.77 -5.59
CA VAL A 121 -3.60 -19.44 -5.22
C VAL A 121 -2.56 -19.02 -4.22
N ALA A 122 -1.60 -18.20 -4.65
CA ALA A 122 -0.63 -17.60 -3.77
C ALA A 122 -1.52 -16.83 -2.80
N SER A 123 -1.83 -17.44 -1.65
CA SER A 123 -2.72 -16.86 -0.67
C SER A 123 -2.19 -15.46 -0.45
N ALA A 124 -3.02 -14.46 -0.70
CA ALA A 124 -2.64 -13.08 -0.50
C ALA A 124 -1.94 -13.01 0.85
N THR A 125 -0.77 -12.42 0.88
CA THR A 125 -0.05 -12.33 2.14
C THR A 125 -0.77 -11.33 3.03
N ASP A 126 -0.85 -11.60 4.33
CA ASP A 126 -1.41 -10.65 5.30
C ASP A 126 -0.46 -9.45 5.58
N LEU A 127 0.57 -9.28 4.75
CA LEU A 127 1.54 -8.20 4.86
C LEU A 127 1.00 -6.90 4.26
N VAL A 128 1.27 -5.81 4.97
CA VAL A 128 0.90 -4.45 4.61
C VAL A 128 2.16 -3.64 4.31
N PHE A 129 2.10 -2.80 3.28
CA PHE A 129 3.20 -1.93 2.85
C PHE A 129 2.72 -0.50 2.84
N VAL A 130 3.40 0.38 3.58
CA VAL A 130 2.97 1.76 3.81
C VAL A 130 3.86 2.72 3.04
N PHE A 131 3.23 3.58 2.22
CA PHE A 131 3.89 4.60 1.42
C PHE A 131 3.28 5.96 1.70
N ILE A 132 4.13 6.94 2.02
CA ILE A 132 3.72 8.26 2.50
C ILE A 132 4.28 9.33 1.57
N ASP A 133 3.38 10.05 0.92
CA ASP A 133 3.66 11.35 0.31
C ASP A 133 3.57 12.41 1.39
N ASN A 134 4.69 12.70 2.01
CA ASN A 134 4.74 13.55 3.18
C ASN A 134 4.28 14.98 2.88
N THR A 135 4.67 15.53 1.74
CA THR A 135 4.28 16.90 1.37
C THR A 135 2.77 17.00 1.23
N ASN A 136 2.15 16.04 0.54
CA ASN A 136 0.71 16.02 0.33
C ASN A 136 -0.05 15.78 1.65
N VAL A 137 0.42 14.82 2.47
CA VAL A 137 -0.17 14.52 3.79
C VAL A 137 -0.06 15.72 4.74
N CYS A 138 1.11 16.35 4.85
CA CYS A 138 1.33 17.49 5.73
C CYS A 138 0.51 18.71 5.30
N GLU A 139 0.58 19.10 4.02
CA GLU A 139 -0.09 20.31 3.52
C GLU A 139 -1.61 20.26 3.78
N GLN A 140 -2.22 19.11 3.50
CA GLN A 140 -3.68 18.95 3.62
C GLN A 140 -4.11 18.71 5.06
N GLY A 141 -3.37 17.89 5.83
CA GLY A 141 -3.65 17.67 7.24
C GLY A 141 -3.53 18.94 8.08
N LYS A 142 -2.47 19.74 7.85
CA LYS A 142 -2.29 21.03 8.54
C LYS A 142 -3.42 22.01 8.23
N LYS A 143 -3.97 22.04 7.01
CA LYS A 143 -5.16 22.86 6.68
C LYS A 143 -6.38 22.45 7.50
N LEU A 144 -6.67 21.14 7.54
CA LEU A 144 -7.80 20.59 8.30
C LEU A 144 -7.70 20.97 9.78
N VAL A 145 -6.53 20.71 10.39
CA VAL A 145 -6.29 20.97 11.82
C VAL A 145 -6.32 22.47 12.12
N MET A 146 -5.71 23.31 11.27
CA MET A 146 -5.76 24.78 11.45
C MET A 146 -7.20 25.28 11.57
N TRP A 147 -8.11 24.83 10.69
CA TRP A 147 -9.51 25.23 10.74
C TRP A 147 -10.28 24.59 11.90
N SER A 148 -9.97 23.33 12.24
CA SER A 148 -10.70 22.59 13.27
C SER A 148 -10.31 23.00 14.69
N GLU A 149 -9.05 23.37 14.89
CA GLU A 149 -8.43 23.55 16.21
C GLU A 149 -8.01 25.01 16.48
N ASN A 150 -8.14 25.88 15.48
CA ASN A 150 -7.74 27.29 15.52
C ASN A 150 -6.28 27.46 15.98
N ILE A 151 -5.37 26.78 15.30
CA ILE A 151 -3.92 26.75 15.57
C ILE A 151 -3.17 27.06 14.26
N SER A 152 -2.04 27.75 14.34
CA SER A 152 -1.23 28.05 13.16
C SER A 152 -0.67 26.79 12.51
N LYS A 153 -0.51 26.78 11.18
CA LYS A 153 0.02 25.60 10.46
C LYS A 153 1.42 25.21 10.90
N GLU A 154 2.21 26.19 11.30
CA GLU A 154 3.61 26.08 11.70
C GLU A 154 3.73 25.32 13.03
N ASP A 155 2.73 25.42 13.89
CA ASP A 155 2.70 24.77 15.20
C ASP A 155 2.13 23.35 15.14
N ILE A 156 1.65 22.89 13.98
CA ILE A 156 1.00 21.59 13.80
C ILE A 156 2.01 20.56 13.31
N TYR A 157 2.00 19.37 13.92
CA TYR A 157 2.93 18.29 13.64
C TYR A 157 2.19 16.95 13.45
N ILE A 158 2.83 16.04 12.71
CA ILE A 158 2.39 14.66 12.53
C ILE A 158 3.33 13.76 13.32
N ASP A 159 2.76 12.90 14.15
CA ASP A 159 3.43 11.76 14.74
C ASP A 159 3.34 10.58 13.76
N TYR A 160 4.41 10.34 13.00
CA TYR A 160 4.43 9.29 11.98
C TYR A 160 4.38 7.89 12.58
N GLY A 161 4.89 7.69 13.80
CA GLY A 161 4.78 6.41 14.48
C GLY A 161 3.32 6.08 14.76
N ARG A 162 2.57 7.04 15.31
CA ARG A 162 1.12 6.91 15.53
C ARG A 162 0.34 6.81 14.23
N LEU A 163 0.69 7.59 13.20
CA LEU A 163 0.03 7.50 11.89
C LEU A 163 0.18 6.11 11.27
N VAL A 164 1.41 5.57 11.24
CA VAL A 164 1.68 4.23 10.71
C VAL A 164 0.96 3.17 11.54
N ASN A 165 1.03 3.24 12.88
CA ASN A 165 0.32 2.30 13.75
C ASN A 165 -1.20 2.36 13.55
N PHE A 166 -1.76 3.56 13.37
CA PHE A 166 -3.17 3.78 13.11
C PHE A 166 -3.62 3.13 11.80
N VAL A 167 -2.91 3.37 10.68
CA VAL A 167 -3.29 2.79 9.38
C VAL A 167 -3.00 1.29 9.31
N LEU A 168 -1.98 0.80 10.01
CA LEU A 168 -1.72 -0.64 10.11
C LEU A 168 -2.83 -1.35 10.88
N ASN A 169 -3.37 -0.75 11.93
CA ASN A 169 -4.45 -1.31 12.76
C ASN A 169 -4.14 -2.76 13.20
N GLY A 170 -2.92 -2.98 13.70
CA GLY A 170 -2.43 -4.29 14.16
C GLY A 170 -2.02 -5.27 13.05
N ARG A 171 -2.18 -4.93 11.77
CA ARG A 171 -1.71 -5.75 10.65
C ARG A 171 -0.19 -5.78 10.58
N LYS A 172 0.35 -6.89 10.07
CA LYS A 172 1.80 -7.11 9.99
C LYS A 172 2.40 -6.28 8.85
N LEU A 173 3.42 -5.49 9.18
CA LEU A 173 4.18 -4.74 8.19
C LEU A 173 5.08 -5.67 7.37
N GLY A 174 5.12 -5.48 6.05
CA GLY A 174 5.92 -6.28 5.12
C GLY A 174 7.36 -5.79 4.94
N ASP A 175 7.55 -4.47 4.96
CA ASP A 175 8.80 -3.73 4.76
C ASP A 175 8.72 -2.44 5.57
N ASP A 176 9.87 -1.86 5.95
CA ASP A 176 9.95 -0.52 6.55
C ASP A 176 9.10 0.51 5.78
N PRO A 177 8.32 1.38 6.46
CA PRO A 177 7.47 2.35 5.79
C PRO A 177 8.31 3.31 4.96
N VAL A 178 7.86 3.59 3.74
CA VAL A 178 8.52 4.52 2.84
C VAL A 178 7.87 5.89 2.98
N ILE A 179 8.67 6.93 3.13
CA ILE A 179 8.21 8.31 3.22
C ILE A 179 9.07 9.22 2.35
N ALA A 180 8.42 9.95 1.45
CA ALA A 180 9.07 10.92 0.57
C ALA A 180 8.47 12.31 0.80
N GLY A 181 9.29 13.36 0.80
CA GLY A 181 8.79 14.73 0.92
C GLY A 181 9.82 15.79 0.58
N SER A 182 9.39 17.04 0.61
CA SER A 182 10.25 18.20 0.44
C SER A 182 10.13 19.21 1.58
N PRO A 183 11.13 20.07 1.78
CA PRO A 183 10.98 21.25 2.62
C PRO A 183 9.78 22.12 2.19
N PRO A 184 9.08 22.78 3.14
CA PRO A 184 9.36 22.79 4.58
C PRO A 184 8.81 21.58 5.36
N TYR A 185 8.08 20.67 4.71
CA TYR A 185 7.41 19.55 5.38
C TYR A 185 8.32 18.35 5.67
N MET A 186 9.50 18.31 5.06
CA MET A 186 10.58 17.40 5.39
C MET A 186 11.88 18.18 5.49
N ASP A 187 12.16 18.74 6.67
CA ASP A 187 13.46 19.33 6.99
C ASP A 187 14.50 18.27 7.38
N ASP A 188 15.73 18.71 7.68
CA ASP A 188 16.84 17.81 8.02
C ASP A 188 16.58 17.06 9.33
N THR A 189 16.00 17.74 10.31
CA THR A 189 15.67 17.19 11.63
C THR A 189 14.67 16.03 11.51
N LEU A 190 13.55 16.26 10.83
CA LEU A 190 12.53 15.24 10.62
C LEU A 190 13.04 14.10 9.74
N TYR A 191 13.82 14.43 8.70
CA TYR A 191 14.40 13.43 7.80
C TYR A 191 15.30 12.43 8.55
N GLU A 192 16.23 12.92 9.38
CA GLU A 192 17.10 12.03 10.16
C GLU A 192 16.33 11.29 11.25
N TYR A 193 15.41 11.96 11.96
CA TYR A 193 14.54 11.32 12.94
C TYR A 193 13.79 10.13 12.35
N LEU A 194 13.18 10.28 11.17
CA LEU A 194 12.43 9.20 10.50
C LEU A 194 13.35 8.03 10.15
N LYS A 195 14.56 8.28 9.67
CA LYS A 195 15.54 7.21 9.35
C LYS A 195 15.97 6.44 10.59
N GLU A 196 16.28 7.15 11.67
CA GLU A 196 16.66 6.55 12.95
C GLU A 196 15.52 5.70 13.53
N ASN A 197 14.27 6.04 13.23
CA ASN A 197 13.07 5.33 13.66
C ASN A 197 12.54 4.32 12.63
N GLY A 198 13.39 3.84 11.72
CA GLY A 198 13.08 2.70 10.86
C GLY A 198 12.23 3.02 9.63
N PHE A 199 12.17 4.28 9.19
CA PHE A 199 11.57 4.64 7.91
C PHE A 199 12.61 4.64 6.78
N LYS A 200 12.20 4.21 5.59
CA LYS A 200 12.92 4.48 4.34
C LYS A 200 12.61 5.91 3.88
N ALA A 201 13.19 6.90 4.57
CA ALA A 201 12.93 8.30 4.29
C ALA A 201 13.73 8.82 3.08
N ARG A 202 13.10 9.71 2.30
CA ARG A 202 13.66 10.35 1.11
C ARG A 202 13.26 11.82 1.05
N LYS A 203 14.26 12.69 1.02
CA LYS A 203 14.07 14.14 0.96
C LYS A 203 14.45 14.67 -0.40
N PHE A 204 13.56 15.42 -1.03
CA PHE A 204 13.76 16.03 -2.34
C PHE A 204 13.69 17.55 -2.22
N PHE A 205 14.59 18.25 -2.90
CA PHE A 205 14.58 19.72 -2.93
C PHE A 205 13.65 20.21 -4.05
N ARG A 206 12.97 21.32 -3.77
CA ARG A 206 12.16 22.02 -4.77
C ARG A 206 13.08 22.65 -5.83
N ASN A 207 12.61 22.72 -7.07
CA ASN A 207 13.35 23.38 -8.14
C ASN A 207 13.46 24.91 -7.89
N GLY A 208 14.23 25.61 -8.73
CA GLY A 208 14.39 27.08 -8.63
C GLY A 208 13.09 27.89 -8.79
N ALA A 209 11.98 27.26 -9.19
CA ALA A 209 10.64 27.84 -9.24
C ALA A 209 9.78 27.47 -8.02
N GLY A 210 10.35 26.81 -7.01
CA GLY A 210 9.65 26.39 -5.79
C GLY A 210 8.69 25.20 -5.98
N GLN A 211 8.74 24.53 -7.13
CA GLN A 211 7.95 23.33 -7.40
C GLN A 211 8.67 22.11 -6.86
N GLU A 212 7.93 21.26 -6.15
CA GLU A 212 8.40 19.94 -5.78
C GLU A 212 8.68 19.10 -7.03
N LYS A 213 9.73 18.29 -6.96
CA LYS A 213 10.05 17.29 -7.96
C LYS A 213 10.32 15.96 -7.24
N GLU A 214 9.97 14.87 -7.91
CA GLU A 214 10.39 13.50 -7.59
C GLU A 214 9.70 12.80 -6.41
N VAL A 215 8.99 13.49 -5.51
CA VAL A 215 8.25 12.83 -4.40
C VAL A 215 7.27 11.78 -4.93
N ASP A 216 6.37 12.15 -5.85
CA ASP A 216 5.42 11.21 -6.47
C ASP A 216 6.14 10.06 -7.18
N GLY A 217 7.29 10.38 -7.80
CA GLY A 217 8.13 9.43 -8.52
C GLY A 217 8.74 8.39 -7.59
N GLU A 218 9.27 8.82 -6.44
CA GLU A 218 9.86 7.94 -5.42
C GLU A 218 8.82 7.04 -4.77
N VAL A 219 7.64 7.59 -4.44
CA VAL A 219 6.52 6.80 -3.92
C VAL A 219 6.08 5.76 -4.95
N CYS A 220 5.89 6.16 -6.22
CA CYS A 220 5.54 5.26 -7.30
C CYS A 220 6.61 4.19 -7.58
N GLY A 221 7.88 4.56 -7.49
CA GLY A 221 9.03 3.67 -7.64
C GLY A 221 9.07 2.64 -6.53
N SER A 222 8.93 3.08 -5.29
CA SER A 222 8.93 2.21 -4.11
C SER A 222 7.77 1.20 -4.12
N ILE A 223 6.58 1.62 -4.56
CA ILE A 223 5.46 0.69 -4.78
C ILE A 223 5.82 -0.34 -5.87
N ALA A 224 6.50 0.09 -6.94
CA ALA A 224 6.96 -0.83 -7.99
C ALA A 224 7.92 -1.89 -7.45
N ASP A 225 8.90 -1.47 -6.66
CA ASP A 225 9.93 -2.32 -6.07
C ASP A 225 9.30 -3.39 -5.17
N VAL A 226 8.31 -3.00 -4.34
CA VAL A 226 7.56 -3.96 -3.52
C VAL A 226 6.79 -4.95 -4.39
N MET A 227 6.05 -4.47 -5.39
CA MET A 227 5.31 -5.37 -6.30
C MET A 227 6.20 -6.30 -7.12
N GLU A 228 7.46 -5.94 -7.34
CA GLU A 228 8.42 -6.78 -8.04
C GLU A 228 9.05 -7.82 -7.11
N ARG A 229 9.43 -7.40 -5.89
CA ARG A 229 10.07 -8.24 -4.88
C ARG A 229 9.10 -9.28 -4.30
N TYR A 230 7.87 -8.88 -3.99
CA TYR A 230 6.86 -9.75 -3.39
C TYR A 230 5.97 -10.37 -4.47
N LYS A 231 6.22 -11.65 -4.77
CA LYS A 231 5.45 -12.40 -5.77
C LYS A 231 4.03 -12.73 -5.31
N ARG A 232 3.80 -12.80 -4.00
CA ARG A 232 2.46 -12.92 -3.42
C ARG A 232 1.92 -11.52 -3.10
N PRO A 233 0.78 -11.11 -3.67
CA PRO A 233 0.21 -9.80 -3.38
C PRO A 233 -0.18 -9.66 -1.91
N GLY A 234 0.05 -8.48 -1.34
CA GLY A 234 -0.47 -8.07 -0.04
C GLY A 234 -1.32 -6.81 -0.17
N THR A 235 -1.31 -5.98 0.88
CA THR A 235 -2.00 -4.67 0.88
C THR A 235 -1.00 -3.53 0.76
N ILE A 236 -1.24 -2.64 -0.21
CA ILE A 236 -0.58 -1.34 -0.31
C ILE A 236 -1.45 -0.30 0.40
N ILE A 237 -0.89 0.38 1.39
CA ILE A 237 -1.44 1.59 1.98
C ILE A 237 -0.73 2.78 1.35
N LEU A 238 -1.49 3.63 0.67
CA LEU A 238 -1.04 4.91 0.14
C LEU A 238 -1.60 6.05 0.99
N LEU A 239 -0.70 6.81 1.60
CA LEU A 239 -0.98 8.09 2.25
C LEU A 239 -0.60 9.20 1.26
N GLY A 240 -1.49 9.44 0.29
CA GLY A 240 -1.33 10.43 -0.77
C GLY A 240 -2.59 10.54 -1.61
N GLY A 241 -2.97 11.78 -1.98
CA GLY A 241 -4.21 12.10 -2.68
C GLY A 241 -4.03 12.60 -4.11
N ASP A 242 -2.80 12.76 -4.60
CA ASP A 242 -2.56 13.17 -5.97
C ASP A 242 -3.00 12.07 -6.95
N GLY A 243 -3.73 12.43 -7.99
CA GLY A 243 -4.15 11.43 -8.94
C GLY A 243 -3.05 10.95 -9.89
N ASP A 244 -1.82 11.48 -9.80
CA ASP A 244 -0.65 11.00 -10.53
C ASP A 244 -0.19 9.62 -10.06
N TYR A 245 -0.66 9.17 -8.89
CA TYR A 245 -0.55 7.77 -8.44
C TYR A 245 -1.39 6.80 -9.27
N GLY A 246 -2.35 7.29 -10.05
CA GLY A 246 -3.34 6.49 -10.76
C GLY A 246 -2.77 5.37 -11.65
N PRO A 247 -1.77 5.61 -12.52
CA PRO A 247 -1.18 4.55 -13.33
C PRO A 247 -0.55 3.44 -12.49
N ARG A 248 0.08 3.78 -11.35
CA ARG A 248 0.72 2.81 -10.46
C ARG A 248 -0.32 1.97 -9.71
N ILE A 249 -1.38 2.61 -9.21
CA ILE A 249 -2.47 1.93 -8.51
C ILE A 249 -3.18 0.94 -9.44
N ARG A 250 -3.49 1.34 -10.69
CA ARG A 250 -4.09 0.42 -11.68
C ARG A 250 -3.25 -0.82 -11.89
N ARG A 251 -1.91 -0.68 -11.99
CA ARG A 251 -1.00 -1.82 -12.14
C ARG A 251 -0.99 -2.71 -10.90
N ALA A 252 -1.10 -2.15 -9.70
CA ALA A 252 -1.18 -2.91 -8.45
C ALA A 252 -2.45 -3.76 -8.40
N LEU A 253 -3.60 -3.15 -8.66
CA LEU A 253 -4.90 -3.83 -8.72
C LEU A 253 -4.89 -4.97 -9.74
N LEU A 254 -4.42 -4.71 -10.97
CA LEU A 254 -4.31 -5.74 -12.02
C LEU A 254 -3.36 -6.89 -11.63
N LYS A 255 -2.40 -6.65 -10.73
CA LYS A 255 -1.52 -7.69 -10.17
C LYS A 255 -2.14 -8.39 -8.95
N GLY A 256 -3.35 -8.03 -8.53
CA GLY A 256 -4.05 -8.63 -7.40
C GLY A 256 -3.67 -8.07 -6.04
N TRP A 257 -3.01 -6.92 -5.99
CA TRP A 257 -2.76 -6.21 -4.73
C TRP A 257 -4.02 -5.49 -4.27
N THR A 258 -4.31 -5.55 -2.98
CA THR A 258 -5.28 -4.64 -2.37
C THR A 258 -4.64 -3.26 -2.25
N VAL A 259 -5.35 -2.21 -2.65
CA VAL A 259 -4.87 -0.84 -2.50
C VAL A 259 -5.84 -0.05 -1.63
N GLU A 260 -5.34 0.38 -0.48
CA GLU A 260 -6.02 1.28 0.45
C GLU A 260 -5.42 2.68 0.33
N ILE A 261 -6.27 3.67 0.09
CA ILE A 261 -5.89 5.08 0.07
C ILE A 261 -6.43 5.70 1.35
N TRP A 262 -5.53 5.99 2.28
CA TRP A 262 -5.83 6.66 3.54
C TRP A 262 -5.48 8.12 3.37
N PHE A 263 -6.47 8.99 3.15
CA PHE A 263 -6.15 10.38 2.81
C PHE A 263 -7.22 11.39 3.21
N TRP A 264 -6.80 12.65 3.28
CA TRP A 264 -7.64 13.78 3.63
C TRP A 264 -8.66 14.07 2.55
N LYS A 265 -9.91 14.31 2.94
CA LYS A 265 -11.00 14.57 1.98
C LYS A 265 -10.71 15.77 1.08
N ILE A 266 -10.13 16.84 1.64
CA ILE A 266 -9.85 18.09 0.90
C ILE A 266 -8.80 17.93 -0.20
N GLY A 267 -7.88 16.97 -0.06
CA GLY A 267 -6.78 16.77 -1.01
C GLY A 267 -6.97 15.56 -1.92
N MET A 268 -8.11 14.86 -1.84
CA MET A 268 -8.31 13.60 -2.54
C MET A 268 -8.72 13.82 -4.01
N ALA A 269 -7.89 13.41 -4.95
CA ALA A 269 -8.23 13.48 -6.37
C ALA A 269 -9.28 12.41 -6.74
N PRO A 270 -10.42 12.78 -7.38
CA PRO A 270 -11.46 11.83 -7.75
C PRO A 270 -10.96 10.67 -8.63
N ARG A 271 -9.97 10.94 -9.49
CA ARG A 271 -9.40 9.97 -10.45
C ARG A 271 -8.66 8.78 -9.83
N ILE A 272 -8.29 8.87 -8.56
CA ILE A 272 -7.71 7.74 -7.81
C ILE A 272 -8.64 7.20 -6.72
N LYS A 273 -9.63 7.98 -6.30
CA LYS A 273 -10.68 7.53 -5.38
C LYS A 273 -11.55 6.47 -6.05
N ASP A 274 -12.03 6.80 -7.25
CA ASP A 274 -12.95 5.98 -8.04
C ASP A 274 -12.22 5.50 -9.29
N ILE A 275 -11.17 4.67 -9.10
CA ILE A 275 -10.45 4.10 -10.24
C ILE A 275 -11.39 3.25 -11.08
N ASP A 276 -11.53 3.66 -12.33
CA ASP A 276 -12.21 2.87 -13.35
C ASP A 276 -11.23 1.98 -14.11
N LEU A 277 -11.57 0.70 -14.17
CA LEU A 277 -10.95 -0.34 -14.96
C LEU A 277 -12.07 -1.04 -15.75
N PRO A 278 -12.41 -0.56 -16.96
CA PRO A 278 -13.57 -1.05 -17.70
C PRO A 278 -13.59 -2.57 -17.97
N GLY A 279 -12.42 -3.21 -17.99
CA GLY A 279 -12.30 -4.66 -18.13
C GLY A 279 -12.35 -5.46 -16.82
N TYR A 280 -12.32 -4.79 -15.66
CA TYR A 280 -12.23 -5.37 -14.33
C TYR A 280 -12.98 -4.51 -13.28
N PRO A 281 -14.31 -4.32 -13.41
CA PRO A 281 -15.10 -3.42 -12.57
C PRO A 281 -15.12 -3.81 -11.07
N GLU A 282 -14.75 -5.05 -10.74
CA GLU A 282 -14.57 -5.55 -9.38
C GLU A 282 -13.29 -5.05 -8.71
N LEU A 283 -12.28 -4.66 -9.50
CA LEU A 283 -11.00 -4.18 -9.00
C LEU A 283 -11.09 -2.69 -8.67
N LYS A 284 -11.24 -2.40 -7.37
CA LYS A 284 -11.37 -1.03 -6.87
C LYS A 284 -10.37 -0.75 -5.76
N THR A 285 -10.03 0.52 -5.63
CA THR A 285 -9.37 1.08 -4.45
C THR A 285 -10.33 1.10 -3.27
N ILE A 286 -9.78 0.95 -2.07
CA ILE A 286 -10.49 1.19 -0.82
C ILE A 286 -10.07 2.58 -0.34
N TYR A 287 -10.98 3.54 -0.35
CA TYR A 287 -10.71 4.88 0.18
C TYR A 287 -11.16 4.96 1.64
N ILE A 288 -10.25 5.42 2.51
CA ILE A 288 -10.52 5.69 3.91
C ILE A 288 -10.28 7.18 4.16
N ASP A 289 -11.33 7.87 4.59
CA ASP A 289 -11.28 9.27 5.01
C ASP A 289 -10.64 9.37 6.40
N ILE A 290 -9.47 10.01 6.48
CA ILE A 290 -8.75 10.18 7.74
C ILE A 290 -9.09 11.49 8.47
N ASP A 291 -9.94 12.36 7.90
CA ASP A 291 -10.38 13.61 8.52
C ASP A 291 -10.94 13.39 9.94
N PRO A 292 -11.78 12.38 10.25
CA PRO A 292 -12.31 12.20 11.60
C PRO A 292 -11.27 11.77 12.64
N TYR A 293 -10.08 11.36 12.20
CA TYR A 293 -9.10 10.65 13.02
C TYR A 293 -7.81 11.43 13.25
N TYR A 294 -7.69 12.68 12.77
CA TYR A 294 -6.44 13.45 12.89
C TYR A 294 -5.92 13.54 14.32
N LYS A 295 -6.80 13.54 15.33
CA LYS A 295 -6.43 13.62 16.75
C LYS A 295 -5.61 12.42 17.25
N ASN A 296 -5.62 11.30 16.52
CA ASN A 296 -4.87 10.11 16.88
C ASN A 296 -3.37 10.22 16.58
N PHE A 297 -2.99 11.09 15.64
CA PHE A 297 -1.64 11.14 15.09
C PHE A 297 -1.16 12.56 14.73
N MET A 298 -1.99 13.59 14.90
CA MET A 298 -1.59 14.99 14.78
C MET A 298 -1.65 15.68 16.14
N ASN A 299 -0.75 16.62 16.34
CA ASN A 299 -0.66 17.44 17.55
C ASN A 299 -0.19 18.84 17.21
N ALA A 300 -0.17 19.71 18.23
CA ALA A 300 0.47 21.00 18.13
C ALA A 300 1.48 21.22 19.26
N TYR A 301 2.60 21.86 18.91
CA TYR A 301 3.66 22.19 19.84
C TYR A 301 3.95 23.69 19.79
N GLY A 302 3.83 24.37 20.93
CA GLY A 302 4.06 25.80 21.02
C GLY A 302 3.27 26.46 22.15
N VAL A 303 3.46 27.78 22.30
CA VAL A 303 2.72 28.58 23.29
C VAL A 303 1.46 29.13 22.65
N PHE A 304 0.30 28.73 23.15
CA PHE A 304 -0.99 29.18 22.62
C PHE A 304 -1.61 30.21 23.55
N GLU A 305 -1.38 31.49 23.23
CA GLU A 305 -2.01 32.60 23.94
C GLU A 305 -3.54 32.47 23.90
N ARG A 306 -4.21 32.78 25.01
CA ARG A 306 -5.68 32.74 25.17
C ARG A 306 -6.31 31.34 25.24
N LYS A 307 -5.52 30.26 25.30
CA LYS A 307 -6.02 28.91 25.62
C LYS A 307 -5.79 28.58 27.10
N LYS A 308 -6.78 27.96 27.76
CA LYS A 308 -6.61 27.40 29.11
C LYS A 308 -5.65 26.21 29.04
N TYR A 309 -4.83 26.05 30.08
CA TYR A 309 -3.88 24.94 30.16
C TYR A 309 -3.84 24.29 31.53
N LEU A 310 -3.43 23.01 31.54
CA LEU A 310 -2.97 22.31 32.73
C LEU A 310 -1.44 22.37 32.75
N GLU A 311 -0.84 22.75 33.87
CA GLU A 311 0.62 22.73 34.03
C GLU A 311 1.04 21.54 34.88
N ILE A 312 1.99 20.77 34.37
CA ILE A 312 2.53 19.60 35.05
C ILE A 312 4.01 19.85 35.29
N TYR A 313 4.43 19.83 36.55
CA TYR A 313 5.79 20.11 36.96
C TYR A 313 6.61 18.82 37.04
N GLY A 314 7.84 18.87 36.53
CA GLY A 314 8.85 17.83 36.67
C GLY A 314 9.07 17.03 35.39
N ASP A 315 10.33 16.64 35.16
CA ASP A 315 10.79 15.88 33.98
C ASP A 315 10.22 14.45 33.86
N THR A 316 9.36 14.05 34.79
CA THR A 316 8.69 12.75 34.83
C THR A 316 7.57 12.57 33.80
N VAL A 317 7.07 13.63 33.17
CA VAL A 317 5.98 13.51 32.20
C VAL A 317 6.51 13.04 30.85
N ASN A 318 6.19 11.80 30.49
CA ASN A 318 6.50 11.25 29.19
C ASN A 318 5.54 11.81 28.13
N TYR A 319 6.09 12.38 27.04
CA TYR A 319 5.35 12.83 25.85
C TYR A 319 4.32 11.78 25.37
N GLU A 320 4.72 10.51 25.33
CA GLU A 320 3.83 9.42 24.90
C GLU A 320 2.61 9.28 25.80
N SER A 321 2.77 9.51 27.10
CA SER A 321 1.64 9.46 28.03
C SER A 321 0.66 10.61 27.82
N VAL A 322 1.15 11.79 27.41
CA VAL A 322 0.33 12.96 27.09
C VAL A 322 -0.45 12.69 25.80
N MET A 323 0.24 12.27 24.74
CA MET A 323 -0.38 11.95 23.46
C MET A 323 -1.40 10.81 23.56
N THR A 324 -1.10 9.75 24.32
CA THR A 324 -2.03 8.64 24.56
C THR A 324 -3.28 9.10 25.30
N CYS A 325 -3.13 9.92 26.34
CA CYS A 325 -4.28 10.50 27.06
C CYS A 325 -5.20 11.26 26.11
N CYS A 326 -4.65 12.16 25.29
CA CYS A 326 -5.44 12.96 24.36
C CYS A 326 -6.15 12.07 23.31
N ALA A 327 -5.43 11.10 22.73
CA ALA A 327 -5.99 10.18 21.74
C ALA A 327 -7.13 9.32 22.31
N GLU A 328 -6.95 8.73 23.51
CA GLU A 328 -7.98 7.91 24.19
C GLU A 328 -9.26 8.72 24.48
N MET A 329 -9.13 10.02 24.70
CA MET A 329 -10.24 10.92 24.97
C MET A 329 -10.85 11.55 23.72
N GLY A 330 -10.31 11.29 22.52
CA GLY A 330 -10.74 11.95 21.29
C GLY A 330 -10.47 13.46 21.27
N LEU A 331 -9.40 13.89 21.95
CA LEU A 331 -8.98 15.28 22.09
C LEU A 331 -7.75 15.56 21.24
N PHE A 332 -7.70 16.75 20.65
CA PHE A 332 -6.50 17.20 19.96
C PHE A 332 -5.46 17.62 21.00
N CYS A 333 -4.24 17.09 20.87
CA CYS A 333 -3.16 17.38 21.79
C CYS A 333 -2.43 18.66 21.35
N ALA A 334 -2.53 19.72 22.15
CA ALA A 334 -1.71 20.92 22.01
C ALA A 334 -0.91 21.11 23.30
N TRP A 335 0.41 21.30 23.22
CA TRP A 335 1.28 21.31 24.40
C TRP A 335 2.57 22.11 24.20
N CYS A 336 3.28 22.39 25.30
CA CYS A 336 4.58 23.04 25.30
C CYS A 336 5.41 22.59 26.51
N LYS A 337 6.72 22.35 26.32
CA LYS A 337 7.66 22.10 27.42
C LYS A 337 8.56 23.32 27.61
N PHE A 338 8.77 23.71 28.87
CA PHE A 338 9.58 24.86 29.27
C PHE A 338 10.88 24.41 29.93
N ASP A 339 11.91 25.26 29.88
CA ASP A 339 13.25 25.00 30.42
C ASP A 339 13.26 24.80 31.95
N ASN A 340 12.23 25.32 32.64
CA ASN A 340 12.02 25.10 34.07
C ASN A 340 11.48 23.69 34.40
N GLY A 341 11.36 22.81 33.39
CA GLY A 341 10.84 21.45 33.53
C GLY A 341 9.31 21.38 33.62
N SER A 342 8.57 22.48 33.37
CA SER A 342 7.11 22.44 33.31
C SER A 342 6.61 22.09 31.92
N LEU A 343 5.50 21.35 31.87
CA LEU A 343 4.77 21.00 30.66
C LEU A 343 3.37 21.59 30.73
N LYS A 344 2.98 22.38 29.72
CA LYS A 344 1.64 22.93 29.57
C LYS A 344 0.85 22.13 28.55
N MET A 345 -0.33 21.66 28.92
CA MET A 345 -1.30 21.03 28.02
C MET A 345 -2.48 21.96 27.79
N TYR A 346 -2.79 22.26 26.53
CA TYR A 346 -3.84 23.19 26.15
C TYR A 346 -5.11 22.44 25.71
N CYS A 347 -6.27 23.03 25.98
CA CYS A 347 -7.56 22.49 25.59
C CYS A 347 -8.44 23.59 25.00
N ASN A 348 -9.29 23.23 24.01
CA ASN A 348 -10.17 24.21 23.35
C ASN A 348 -11.40 24.59 24.18
N THR A 349 -11.94 23.64 24.95
CA THR A 349 -13.18 23.83 25.72
C THR A 349 -12.93 23.54 27.19
N PHE A 350 -13.79 24.12 28.04
CA PHE A 350 -13.75 23.87 29.48
C PHE A 350 -14.02 22.40 29.82
N ASP A 351 -14.92 21.74 29.08
CA ASP A 351 -15.23 20.33 29.30
C ASP A 351 -14.04 19.43 28.94
N ASN A 352 -13.38 19.67 27.80
CA ASN A 352 -12.17 18.95 27.41
C ASN A 352 -11.07 19.12 28.46
N TRP A 353 -10.89 20.36 28.92
CA TRP A 353 -9.94 20.67 29.99
C TRP A 353 -10.26 19.91 31.28
N ARG A 354 -11.53 19.83 31.68
CA ARG A 354 -11.96 19.14 32.91
C ARG A 354 -11.67 17.64 32.83
N VAL A 355 -11.89 17.02 31.67
CA VAL A 355 -11.61 15.60 31.43
C VAL A 355 -10.11 15.32 31.49
N VAL A 356 -9.31 16.10 30.76
CA VAL A 356 -7.84 15.98 30.76
C VAL A 356 -7.26 16.20 32.15
N LYS A 357 -7.71 17.26 32.83
CA LYS A 357 -7.29 17.57 34.21
C LYS A 357 -7.51 16.38 35.12
N ASN A 358 -8.73 15.83 35.17
CA ASN A 358 -9.05 14.74 36.10
C ASN A 358 -8.17 13.51 35.84
N TYR A 359 -7.96 13.15 34.57
CA TYR A 359 -7.09 12.02 34.23
C TYR A 359 -5.63 12.28 34.57
N MET A 360 -5.10 13.44 34.17
CA MET A 360 -3.70 13.77 34.37
C MET A 360 -3.36 14.02 35.83
N MET A 361 -4.24 14.60 36.64
CA MET A 361 -4.03 14.74 38.09
C MET A 361 -4.09 13.40 38.82
N ASN A 362 -4.92 12.46 38.37
CA ASN A 362 -4.92 11.09 38.90
C ASN A 362 -3.62 10.35 38.56
N LYS A 363 -3.09 10.55 37.35
CA LYS A 363 -1.86 9.90 36.88
C LYS A 363 -0.58 10.57 37.41
N TYR A 364 -0.61 11.90 37.59
CA TYR A 364 0.50 12.75 38.01
C TYR A 364 0.06 13.63 39.17
N PRO A 365 0.24 13.18 40.43
CA PRO A 365 -0.19 13.93 41.62
C PRO A 365 0.43 15.32 41.78
N GLN A 366 1.55 15.58 41.08
CA GLN A 366 2.24 16.87 41.05
C GLN A 366 1.66 17.87 40.02
N ALA A 367 0.66 17.48 39.22
CA ALA A 367 0.00 18.37 38.27
C ALA A 367 -0.75 19.49 39.01
N GLN A 368 -0.62 20.73 38.52
CA GLN A 368 -1.27 21.89 39.08
C GLN A 368 -2.20 22.53 38.04
N GLU A 369 -3.41 22.85 38.48
CA GLU A 369 -4.31 23.68 37.69
C GLU A 369 -3.82 25.12 37.69
N ILE A 370 -3.63 25.68 36.50
CA ILE A 370 -3.38 27.11 36.32
C ILE A 370 -4.56 27.70 35.56
N VAL A 371 -5.42 28.41 36.29
CA VAL A 371 -6.45 29.25 35.67
C VAL A 371 -5.78 30.54 35.25
N GLN A 372 -5.53 30.72 33.94
CA GLN A 372 -5.10 32.01 33.45
C GLN A 372 -6.27 33.00 33.60
N VAL A 373 -6.20 33.85 34.63
CA VAL A 373 -7.03 35.04 34.75
C VAL A 373 -6.46 36.03 33.74
N GLY A 374 -7.12 36.17 32.58
CA GLY A 374 -6.83 37.27 31.66
C GLY A 374 -7.07 38.59 32.39
N ASP A 375 -6.09 39.48 32.31
CA ASP A 375 -6.03 40.84 32.85
C ASP A 375 -7.27 41.35 33.60
N VAL A 376 -7.12 41.52 34.92
CA VAL A 376 -7.87 42.56 35.65
C VAL A 376 -7.23 43.90 35.29
N SER A 377 -7.48 44.39 34.08
CA SER A 377 -7.25 45.79 33.75
C SER A 377 -8.55 46.55 34.03
N HIS A 378 -8.50 47.39 35.06
CA HIS A 378 -9.52 48.35 35.45
C HIS A 378 -9.97 49.28 34.32
#